data_AF-A0AAV8UDA9-F1
#
_entry.id   AF-A0AAV8UDA9-F1
#
_cell.length_a   1.000
_cell.length_b   1.000
_cell.length_c   1.000
_cell.angle_alpha   90.00
_cell.angle_beta   90.00
_cell.angle_gamma   90.00
#
_symmetry.space_group_name_H-M   'P 1'
#
loop_
_entity.id
_entity.type
_entity.pdbx_description
1 polymer ?
#
loop_
_entity_poly.entity_id
_entity_poly.type
_entity_poly.pdbx_seq_one_letter_code
_entity_poly.pdbx_strand_id
1 'polypeptide(L)'
;MQTYLQSFDLWDVVENDSEVPPLPPHPTTAQLKSHSEEKAKKFKAKTCLYSSVSEVIFTNIIACDTPKEIWDSLKSEYLGSEKTKLMQVLNLKREFEMQRMKESKGIKEYVNKLITIVNKIRLFGENFPDNRIVKKILVTLPEKYETKISSLEDSKDLSKITVVELINALQAVEQRRAIRDEKTIEGAFIVKTSNKSFSKRVNFPPCGVCKKNNHDEKDCWHKGKPQCFGCQRFGHIQKYCKFKNEQSNFAQEEEETLF
;
A
#
# COMPACT_ATOMS: atom_id res chain seq x y z
N MET A 1 -30.64 2.57 2.15
CA MET A 1 -32.08 2.55 2.47
C MET A 1 -32.94 2.03 1.33
N GLN A 2 -32.75 2.50 0.08
CA GLN A 2 -33.51 2.00 -1.08
C GLN A 2 -33.50 0.47 -1.22
N THR A 3 -32.33 -0.18 -1.23
CA THR A 3 -32.22 -1.64 -1.33
C THR A 3 -32.94 -2.39 -0.19
N TYR A 4 -32.93 -1.82 1.01
CA TYR A 4 -33.64 -2.39 2.16
C TYR A 4 -35.17 -2.31 1.96
N LEU A 5 -35.69 -1.18 1.50
CA LEU A 5 -37.12 -1.05 1.19
C LEU A 5 -37.55 -1.93 0.01
N GLN A 6 -36.66 -2.12 -0.97
CA GLN A 6 -36.90 -3.04 -2.09
C GLN A 6 -36.99 -4.49 -1.64
N SER A 7 -36.17 -4.94 -0.67
CA SER A 7 -36.26 -6.32 -0.18
C SER A 7 -37.56 -6.65 0.58
N PHE A 8 -38.33 -5.63 0.96
CA PHE A 8 -39.64 -5.78 1.62
C PHE A 8 -40.81 -5.37 0.71
N ASP A 9 -40.57 -5.14 -0.58
CA ASP A 9 -41.57 -4.66 -1.55
C ASP A 9 -42.24 -3.34 -1.13
N LEU A 10 -41.51 -2.47 -0.42
CA LEU A 10 -42.00 -1.18 0.09
C LEU A 10 -41.58 0.02 -0.76
N TRP A 11 -40.63 -0.15 -1.67
CA TRP A 11 -40.01 0.97 -2.41
C TRP A 11 -40.99 1.71 -3.32
N ASP A 12 -41.86 1.00 -4.04
CA ASP A 12 -42.82 1.61 -4.96
C ASP A 12 -43.74 2.62 -4.25
N VAL A 13 -44.18 2.26 -3.04
CA VAL A 13 -45.03 3.10 -2.19
C VAL A 13 -44.30 4.36 -1.70
N VAL A 14 -42.98 4.28 -1.54
CA VAL A 14 -42.13 5.40 -1.12
C VAL A 14 -41.79 6.34 -2.29
N GLU A 15 -41.60 5.80 -3.48
CA GLU A 15 -41.21 6.58 -4.67
C GLU A 15 -42.43 7.20 -5.37
N ASN A 16 -43.49 6.42 -5.54
CA ASN A 16 -44.63 6.77 -6.39
C ASN A 16 -45.87 7.20 -5.60
N ASP A 17 -45.92 6.94 -4.28
CA ASP A 17 -47.12 7.10 -3.44
C ASP A 17 -48.35 6.37 -3.98
N SER A 18 -48.11 5.24 -4.67
CA SER A 18 -49.11 4.43 -5.35
C SER A 18 -50.36 4.23 -4.50
N GLU A 19 -51.52 4.66 -5.01
CA GLU A 19 -52.80 4.37 -4.39
C GLU A 19 -53.19 2.91 -4.68
N VAL A 20 -53.75 2.25 -3.68
CA VAL A 20 -54.24 0.87 -3.86
C VAL A 20 -55.53 0.93 -4.66
N PRO A 21 -55.63 0.22 -5.81
CA PRO A 21 -56.83 0.23 -6.63
C PRO A 21 -58.07 -0.23 -5.85
N PRO A 22 -59.26 0.32 -6.16
CA PRO A 22 -60.50 -0.10 -5.51
C PRO A 22 -60.80 -1.56 -5.82
N LEU A 23 -61.40 -2.25 -4.85
CA LEU A 23 -61.86 -3.62 -5.02
C LEU A 23 -63.00 -3.71 -6.06
N PRO A 24 -63.09 -4.81 -6.83
CA PRO A 24 -64.22 -5.07 -7.72
C PRO A 24 -65.53 -5.28 -6.92
N PRO A 25 -66.72 -5.19 -7.56
CA PRO A 25 -68.03 -5.27 -6.89
C PRO A 25 -68.29 -6.57 -6.11
N HIS A 26 -67.58 -7.65 -6.46
CA HIS A 26 -67.66 -8.95 -5.79
C HIS A 26 -66.24 -9.52 -5.58
N PRO A 27 -65.50 -9.04 -4.56
CA PRO A 27 -64.13 -9.46 -4.34
C PRO A 27 -64.10 -10.86 -3.70
N THR A 28 -63.20 -11.70 -4.19
CA THR A 28 -62.85 -12.97 -3.56
C THR A 28 -62.11 -12.74 -2.23
N THR A 29 -62.08 -13.74 -1.36
CA THR A 29 -61.29 -13.71 -0.11
C THR A 29 -59.81 -13.44 -0.36
N ALA A 30 -59.25 -13.98 -1.46
CA ALA A 30 -57.87 -13.70 -1.88
C ALA A 30 -57.67 -12.22 -2.25
N GLN A 31 -58.61 -11.61 -2.98
CA GLN A 31 -58.56 -10.19 -3.34
C GLN A 31 -58.70 -9.27 -2.12
N LEU A 32 -59.56 -9.62 -1.17
CA LEU A 32 -59.68 -8.89 0.10
C LEU A 32 -58.38 -8.90 0.89
N LYS A 33 -57.74 -10.08 0.99
CA LYS A 33 -56.46 -10.24 1.69
C LYS A 33 -55.35 -9.44 1.01
N SER A 34 -55.17 -9.58 -0.31
CA SER A 34 -54.16 -8.85 -1.07
C SER A 34 -54.34 -7.34 -0.99
N HIS A 35 -55.57 -6.83 -1.14
CA HIS A 35 -55.84 -5.40 -1.00
C HIS A 35 -55.54 -4.88 0.41
N SER A 36 -55.82 -5.67 1.46
CA SER A 36 -55.43 -5.30 2.83
C SER A 36 -53.91 -5.27 3.01
N GLU A 37 -53.19 -6.22 2.39
CA GLU A 37 -51.73 -6.28 2.43
C GLU A 37 -51.09 -5.08 1.72
N GLU A 38 -51.61 -4.70 0.55
CA GLU A 38 -51.17 -3.51 -0.19
C GLU A 38 -51.40 -2.23 0.60
N LYS A 39 -52.56 -2.08 1.25
CA LYS A 39 -52.82 -0.94 2.15
C LYS A 39 -51.86 -0.91 3.34
N ALA A 40 -51.50 -2.07 3.87
CA ALA A 40 -50.56 -2.16 4.98
C ALA A 40 -49.13 -1.74 4.59
N LYS A 41 -48.75 -1.81 3.31
CA LYS A 41 -47.40 -1.41 2.86
C LYS A 41 -47.11 0.07 3.14
N LYS A 42 -48.09 0.97 2.97
CA LYS A 42 -47.92 2.41 3.32
C LYS A 42 -47.50 2.58 4.77
N PHE A 43 -48.21 1.93 5.70
CA PHE A 43 -47.87 2.01 7.13
C PHE A 43 -46.52 1.36 7.46
N LYS A 44 -46.23 0.18 6.89
CA LYS A 44 -44.94 -0.50 7.06
C LYS A 44 -43.79 0.36 6.57
N ALA A 45 -43.93 1.02 5.42
CA ALA A 45 -42.94 1.93 4.88
C ALA A 45 -42.69 3.13 5.81
N LYS A 46 -43.75 3.77 6.33
CA LYS A 46 -43.61 4.86 7.34
C LYS A 46 -42.85 4.36 8.57
N THR A 47 -43.24 3.22 9.14
CA THR A 47 -42.55 2.65 10.31
C THR A 47 -41.08 2.38 10.04
N CYS A 48 -40.73 1.80 8.88
CA CYS A 48 -39.34 1.59 8.51
C CYS A 48 -38.56 2.91 8.43
N LEU A 49 -39.13 3.94 7.79
CA LEU A 49 -38.51 5.27 7.68
C LEU A 49 -38.29 5.91 9.06
N TYR A 50 -39.31 5.89 9.92
CA TYR A 50 -39.22 6.41 11.29
C TYR A 50 -38.17 5.69 12.13
N SER A 51 -38.10 4.36 12.04
CA SER A 51 -37.13 3.56 12.82
C SER A 51 -35.67 3.73 12.37
N SER A 52 -35.44 4.33 11.19
CA SER A 52 -34.10 4.43 10.59
C SER A 52 -33.44 5.79 10.80
N VAL A 53 -34.13 6.72 11.45
CA VAL A 53 -33.64 8.09 11.68
C VAL A 53 -33.44 8.35 13.17
N SER A 54 -32.65 9.37 13.51
CA SER A 54 -32.51 9.80 14.90
C SER A 54 -33.77 10.52 15.39
N GLU A 55 -33.95 10.63 16.71
CA GLU A 55 -35.09 11.29 17.32
C GLU A 55 -35.29 12.74 16.82
N VAL A 56 -34.20 13.48 16.62
CA VAL A 56 -34.21 14.85 16.09
C VAL A 56 -34.77 14.91 14.66
N ILE A 57 -34.44 13.94 13.83
CA ILE A 57 -34.94 13.88 12.45
C ILE A 57 -36.37 13.36 12.43
N PHE A 58 -36.68 12.41 13.32
CA PHE A 58 -38.03 11.88 13.50
C PHE A 58 -39.05 12.99 13.81
N THR A 59 -38.73 13.92 14.71
CA THR A 59 -39.62 15.05 15.03
C THR A 59 -39.92 15.94 13.81
N ASN A 60 -39.01 16.00 12.84
CA ASN A 60 -39.20 16.82 11.63
C ASN A 60 -40.11 16.12 10.60
N ILE A 61 -40.10 14.78 10.56
CA ILE A 61 -40.83 13.98 9.56
C ILE A 61 -42.15 13.39 10.08
N ILE A 62 -42.44 13.51 11.38
CA ILE A 62 -43.66 12.96 11.98
C ILE A 62 -44.93 13.62 11.43
N ALA A 63 -44.83 14.88 11.01
CA ALA A 63 -45.92 15.65 10.42
C ALA A 63 -46.23 15.27 8.95
N CYS A 64 -45.39 14.45 8.32
CA CYS A 64 -45.63 13.98 6.95
C CYS A 64 -46.66 12.84 6.93
N ASP A 65 -47.61 12.93 6.00
CA ASP A 65 -48.75 12.03 5.90
C ASP A 65 -48.39 10.77 5.11
N THR A 66 -47.58 10.91 4.06
CA THR A 66 -47.24 9.79 3.16
C THR A 66 -45.79 9.33 3.32
N PRO A 67 -45.46 8.06 3.03
CA PRO A 67 -44.08 7.61 2.95
C PRO A 67 -43.23 8.42 1.96
N LYS A 68 -43.84 8.90 0.88
CA LYS A 68 -43.20 9.75 -0.13
C LYS A 68 -42.83 11.12 0.42
N GLU A 69 -43.74 11.79 1.12
CA GLU A 69 -43.43 13.07 1.78
C GLU A 69 -42.31 12.93 2.80
N ILE A 70 -42.31 11.86 3.60
CA ILE A 70 -41.20 11.56 4.52
C ILE A 70 -39.89 11.42 3.74
N TRP A 71 -39.89 10.63 2.67
CA TRP A 71 -38.71 10.39 1.86
C TRP A 71 -38.17 11.64 1.18
N ASP A 72 -39.05 12.48 0.65
CA ASP A 72 -38.67 13.73 0.00
C ASP A 72 -38.23 14.80 1.02
N SER A 73 -38.83 14.83 2.22
CA SER A 73 -38.35 15.64 3.35
C SER A 73 -36.94 15.22 3.76
N LEU A 74 -36.68 13.92 3.91
CA LEU A 74 -35.34 13.39 4.20
C LEU A 74 -34.34 13.72 3.08
N LYS A 75 -34.72 13.57 1.80
CA LYS A 75 -33.86 14.01 0.70
C LYS A 75 -33.53 15.48 0.79
N SER A 76 -34.52 16.33 1.06
CA SER A 76 -34.33 17.78 1.17
C SER A 76 -33.41 18.15 2.34
N GLU A 77 -33.58 17.52 3.50
CA GLU A 77 -32.76 17.75 4.69
C GLU A 77 -31.28 17.38 4.45
N TYR A 78 -31.03 16.22 3.83
CA TYR A 78 -29.67 15.69 3.67
C TYR A 78 -28.96 16.13 2.37
N LEU A 79 -29.70 16.32 1.28
CA LEU A 79 -29.14 16.73 -0.02
C LEU A 79 -29.26 18.25 -0.25
N GLY A 80 -30.14 18.91 0.49
CA GLY A 80 -30.49 20.31 0.29
C GLY A 80 -31.25 20.56 -1.01
N SER A 81 -31.43 21.84 -1.33
CA SER A 81 -31.92 22.31 -2.63
C SER A 81 -31.03 21.86 -3.81
N GLU A 82 -31.57 21.90 -5.02
CA GLU A 82 -30.79 21.61 -6.23
C GLU A 82 -29.58 22.56 -6.40
N LYS A 83 -29.71 23.82 -5.96
CA LYS A 83 -28.60 24.80 -5.96
C LYS A 83 -27.48 24.41 -4.99
N THR A 84 -27.83 24.00 -3.77
CA THR A 84 -26.85 23.57 -2.76
C THR A 84 -26.17 22.28 -3.16
N LYS A 85 -26.91 21.33 -3.73
CA LYS A 85 -26.39 20.09 -4.31
C LYS A 85 -25.38 20.36 -5.40
N LEU A 86 -25.70 21.24 -6.36
CA LEU A 86 -24.78 21.65 -7.43
C LEU A 86 -23.49 22.26 -6.86
N MET A 87 -23.61 23.15 -5.87
CA MET A 87 -22.45 23.77 -5.23
C MET A 87 -21.59 22.74 -4.47
N GLN A 88 -22.19 21.80 -3.75
CA GLN A 88 -21.48 20.73 -3.05
C GLN A 88 -20.72 19.83 -4.02
N VAL A 89 -21.35 19.47 -5.13
CA VAL A 89 -20.72 18.72 -6.22
C VAL A 89 -19.50 19.47 -6.79
N LEU A 90 -19.61 20.77 -7.06
CA LEU A 90 -18.49 21.58 -7.54
C LEU A 90 -17.33 21.62 -6.52
N ASN A 91 -17.66 21.78 -5.23
CA ASN A 91 -16.66 21.77 -4.17
C ASN A 91 -15.95 20.40 -4.05
N LEU A 92 -16.69 19.30 -4.14
CA LEU A 92 -16.13 17.95 -4.13
C LEU A 92 -15.25 17.67 -5.35
N LYS A 93 -15.64 18.13 -6.54
CA LYS A 93 -14.79 18.06 -7.73
C LYS A 93 -13.50 18.85 -7.54
N ARG A 94 -13.60 20.06 -6.99
CA ARG A 94 -12.41 20.87 -6.66
C ARG A 94 -11.53 20.15 -5.64
N GLU A 95 -12.10 19.56 -4.60
CA GLU A 95 -11.38 18.76 -3.61
C GLU A 95 -10.66 17.58 -4.28
N PHE A 96 -11.36 16.82 -5.14
CA PHE A 96 -10.77 15.75 -5.94
C PHE A 96 -9.59 16.25 -6.77
N GLU A 97 -9.73 17.40 -7.44
CA GLU A 97 -8.64 17.93 -8.26
C GLU A 97 -7.44 18.44 -7.44
N MET A 98 -7.68 18.95 -6.23
CA MET A 98 -6.61 19.37 -5.33
C MET A 98 -5.92 18.19 -4.61
N GLN A 99 -6.51 16.99 -4.62
CA GLN A 99 -5.88 15.83 -4.00
C GLN A 99 -4.58 15.44 -4.71
N ARG A 100 -3.53 15.27 -3.91
CA ARG A 100 -2.23 14.74 -4.32
C ARG A 100 -1.72 13.82 -3.23
N MET A 101 -1.03 12.75 -3.61
CA MET A 101 -0.46 11.84 -2.63
C MET A 101 0.75 12.51 -1.96
N LYS A 102 0.77 12.48 -0.62
CA LYS A 102 1.91 12.97 0.17
C LYS A 102 2.94 11.86 0.33
N GLU A 103 4.22 12.22 0.43
CA GLU A 103 5.31 11.26 0.61
C GLU A 103 5.18 10.39 1.87
N SER A 104 4.63 10.96 2.95
CA SER A 104 4.45 10.28 4.24
C SER A 104 3.25 9.36 4.32
N LYS A 105 2.39 9.33 3.30
CA LYS A 105 1.15 8.53 3.32
C LYS A 105 1.29 7.29 2.45
N GLY A 106 0.60 6.22 2.86
CA GLY A 106 0.49 5.00 2.06
C GLY A 106 -0.57 5.13 0.96
N ILE A 107 -0.40 4.36 -0.11
CA ILE A 107 -1.26 4.37 -1.30
C ILE A 107 -2.72 4.07 -0.94
N LYS A 108 -2.95 3.14 -0.01
CA LYS A 108 -4.31 2.74 0.40
C LYS A 108 -5.07 3.90 1.04
N GLU A 109 -4.42 4.66 1.92
CA GLU A 109 -5.05 5.83 2.56
C GLU A 109 -5.38 6.91 1.52
N TYR A 110 -4.46 7.15 0.59
CA TYR A 110 -4.66 8.12 -0.49
C TYR A 110 -5.84 7.74 -1.39
N VAL A 111 -5.88 6.50 -1.87
CA VAL A 111 -6.94 6.03 -2.77
C VAL A 111 -8.29 5.96 -2.07
N ASN A 112 -8.34 5.57 -0.79
CA ASN A 112 -9.57 5.60 -0.01
C ASN A 112 -10.17 7.02 0.08
N LYS A 113 -9.33 8.06 0.14
CA LYS A 113 -9.80 9.45 0.10
C LYS A 113 -10.41 9.82 -1.24
N LEU A 114 -9.76 9.45 -2.34
CA LEU A 114 -10.32 9.66 -3.68
C LEU A 114 -11.67 8.95 -3.83
N ILE A 115 -11.76 7.68 -3.45
CA ILE A 115 -13.00 6.90 -3.49
C ILE A 115 -14.09 7.56 -2.64
N THR A 116 -13.75 8.05 -1.44
CA THR A 116 -14.71 8.73 -0.56
C THR A 116 -15.27 9.99 -1.22
N ILE A 117 -14.42 10.81 -1.86
CA ILE A 117 -14.87 12.02 -2.58
C ILE A 117 -15.76 11.63 -3.76
N VAL A 118 -15.34 10.65 -4.56
CA VAL A 118 -16.11 10.19 -5.73
C VAL A 118 -17.47 9.61 -5.33
N ASN A 119 -17.54 8.82 -4.25
CA ASN A 119 -18.80 8.28 -3.76
C ASN A 119 -19.73 9.38 -3.24
N LYS A 120 -19.21 10.45 -2.63
CA LYS A 120 -20.02 11.63 -2.29
C LYS A 120 -20.57 12.33 -3.53
N ILE A 121 -19.77 12.51 -4.59
CA ILE A 121 -20.24 13.09 -5.87
C ILE A 121 -21.37 12.23 -6.46
N ARG A 122 -21.19 10.90 -6.49
CA ARG A 122 -22.21 9.95 -6.97
C ARG A 122 -23.47 9.95 -6.12
N LEU A 123 -23.34 10.15 -4.80
CA LEU A 123 -24.47 10.28 -3.89
C LEU A 123 -25.35 11.50 -4.21
N PHE A 124 -24.75 12.57 -4.75
CA PHE A 124 -25.49 13.71 -5.31
C PHE A 124 -25.99 13.46 -6.74
N GLY A 125 -25.95 12.23 -7.24
CA GLY A 125 -26.52 11.85 -8.53
C GLY A 125 -25.65 12.22 -9.74
N GLU A 126 -24.42 12.70 -9.55
CA GLU A 126 -23.53 12.97 -10.67
C GLU A 126 -22.67 11.74 -11.02
N ASN A 127 -22.66 11.38 -12.30
CA ASN A 127 -21.79 10.32 -12.79
C ASN A 127 -20.32 10.76 -12.73
N PHE A 128 -19.51 9.97 -12.03
CA PHE A 128 -18.06 10.19 -11.93
C PHE A 128 -17.35 8.85 -12.10
N PRO A 129 -16.79 8.54 -13.29
CA PRO A 129 -16.33 7.20 -13.63
C PRO A 129 -15.00 6.82 -12.96
N ASP A 130 -14.81 5.53 -12.66
CA ASP A 130 -13.60 5.03 -11.98
C ASP A 130 -12.30 5.29 -12.76
N ASN A 131 -12.36 5.40 -14.09
CA ASN A 131 -11.21 5.78 -14.92
C ASN A 131 -10.61 7.15 -14.49
N ARG A 132 -11.44 8.08 -14.00
CA ARG A 132 -10.95 9.34 -13.43
C ARG A 132 -10.08 9.12 -12.19
N ILE A 133 -10.43 8.15 -11.35
CA ILE A 133 -9.64 7.78 -10.17
C ILE A 133 -8.29 7.20 -10.61
N VAL A 134 -8.30 6.28 -11.58
CA VAL A 134 -7.08 5.68 -12.16
C VAL A 134 -6.13 6.77 -12.66
N LYS A 135 -6.62 7.65 -13.54
CA LYS A 135 -5.85 8.77 -14.08
C LYS A 135 -5.33 9.69 -12.97
N LYS A 136 -6.16 9.97 -11.97
CA LYS A 136 -5.78 10.82 -10.85
C LYS A 136 -4.62 10.24 -10.07
N ILE A 137 -4.67 8.94 -9.78
CA ILE A 137 -3.59 8.23 -9.10
C ILE A 137 -2.31 8.36 -9.94
N LEU A 138 -2.31 7.90 -11.19
CA LEU A 138 -1.11 7.88 -12.04
C LEU A 138 -0.40 9.24 -12.13
N VAL A 139 -1.15 10.35 -12.20
CA VAL A 139 -0.59 11.70 -12.37
C VAL A 139 -0.15 12.37 -11.06
N THR A 140 -0.58 11.86 -9.90
CA THR A 140 -0.34 12.54 -8.60
C THR A 140 0.42 11.70 -7.59
N LEU A 141 0.89 10.52 -8.00
CA LEU A 141 1.82 9.74 -7.21
C LEU A 141 3.18 10.46 -7.11
N PRO A 142 3.88 10.30 -5.98
CA PRO A 142 5.25 10.80 -5.87
C PRO A 142 6.24 9.97 -6.70
N GLU A 143 7.41 10.54 -6.97
CA GLU A 143 8.48 9.98 -7.82
C GLU A 143 8.89 8.55 -7.44
N LYS A 144 8.71 8.18 -6.16
CA LYS A 144 8.99 6.82 -5.69
C LYS A 144 8.19 5.72 -6.40
N TYR A 145 7.11 6.05 -7.10
CA TYR A 145 6.36 5.09 -7.92
C TYR A 145 6.67 5.16 -9.41
N GLU A 146 7.52 6.08 -9.88
CA GLU A 146 7.74 6.37 -11.30
C GLU A 146 8.13 5.12 -12.10
N THR A 147 9.12 4.37 -11.61
CA THR A 147 9.54 3.09 -12.23
C THR A 147 8.40 2.09 -12.39
N LYS A 148 7.44 2.07 -11.45
CA LYS A 148 6.28 1.18 -11.54
C LYS A 148 5.24 1.72 -12.50
N ILE A 149 5.06 3.03 -12.57
CA ILE A 149 4.18 3.70 -13.53
C ILE A 149 4.66 3.41 -14.96
N SER A 150 5.95 3.64 -15.27
CA SER A 150 6.49 3.34 -16.61
C SER A 150 6.32 1.87 -16.99
N SER A 151 6.58 0.94 -16.05
CA SER A 151 6.34 -0.48 -16.28
C SER A 151 4.87 -0.81 -16.54
N LEU A 152 3.93 -0.08 -15.94
CA LEU A 152 2.49 -0.27 -16.19
C LEU A 152 2.08 0.33 -17.54
N GLU A 153 2.64 1.46 -17.93
CA GLU A 153 2.45 2.09 -19.25
C GLU A 153 2.90 1.16 -20.38
N ASP A 154 4.06 0.50 -20.22
CA ASP A 154 4.60 -0.40 -21.24
C ASP A 154 3.84 -1.73 -21.34
N SER A 155 3.32 -2.23 -20.21
CA SER A 155 2.77 -3.59 -20.13
C SER A 155 1.25 -3.69 -20.14
N LYS A 156 0.53 -2.59 -19.90
CA LYS A 156 -0.93 -2.59 -19.78
C LYS A 156 -1.57 -1.44 -20.56
N ASP A 157 -2.77 -1.70 -21.07
CA ASP A 157 -3.68 -0.66 -21.55
C ASP A 157 -4.25 0.12 -20.36
N LEU A 158 -3.71 1.32 -20.13
CA LEU A 158 -4.15 2.22 -19.05
C LEU A 158 -5.62 2.67 -19.18
N SER A 159 -6.25 2.50 -20.34
CA SER A 159 -7.68 2.80 -20.50
C SER A 159 -8.58 1.72 -19.89
N LYS A 160 -8.04 0.49 -19.71
CA LYS A 160 -8.77 -0.69 -19.22
C LYS A 160 -8.37 -1.13 -17.82
N ILE A 161 -7.25 -0.63 -17.29
CA ILE A 161 -6.79 -0.98 -15.95
C ILE A 161 -7.83 -0.58 -14.91
N THR A 162 -8.17 -1.51 -14.02
CA THR A 162 -9.11 -1.24 -12.93
C THR A 162 -8.42 -0.55 -11.75
N VAL A 163 -9.20 0.17 -10.93
CA VAL A 163 -8.69 0.80 -9.71
C VAL A 163 -8.04 -0.25 -8.78
N VAL A 164 -8.64 -1.43 -8.67
CA VAL A 164 -8.14 -2.51 -7.80
C VAL A 164 -6.78 -3.04 -8.28
N GLU A 165 -6.65 -3.33 -9.58
CA GLU A 165 -5.37 -3.79 -10.14
C GLU A 165 -4.25 -2.77 -9.94
N LEU A 166 -4.55 -1.48 -10.14
CA LEU A 166 -3.58 -0.40 -9.93
C LEU A 166 -3.15 -0.32 -8.46
N ILE A 167 -4.09 -0.35 -7.52
CA ILE A 167 -3.79 -0.35 -6.08
C ILE A 167 -2.88 -1.53 -5.72
N ASN A 168 -3.22 -2.75 -6.16
CA ASN A 168 -2.45 -3.95 -5.84
C ASN A 168 -1.02 -3.85 -6.40
N ALA A 169 -0.86 -3.34 -7.62
CA ALA A 169 0.43 -3.15 -8.25
C ALA A 169 1.32 -2.14 -7.50
N LEU A 170 0.73 -1.06 -6.99
CA LEU A 170 1.43 -0.02 -6.23
C LEU A 170 1.73 -0.44 -4.80
N GLN A 171 0.82 -1.15 -4.13
CA GLN A 171 1.03 -1.70 -2.79
C GLN A 171 2.20 -2.69 -2.75
N ALA A 172 2.36 -3.51 -3.80
CA ALA A 172 3.50 -4.41 -3.91
C ALA A 172 4.85 -3.65 -3.91
N VAL A 173 4.88 -2.42 -4.43
CA VAL A 173 6.09 -1.56 -4.38
C VAL A 173 6.34 -1.06 -2.96
N GLU A 174 5.30 -0.59 -2.26
CA GLU A 174 5.41 -0.15 -0.86
C GLU A 174 5.90 -1.27 0.05
N GLN A 175 5.32 -2.46 -0.07
CA GLN A 175 5.72 -3.63 0.72
C GLN A 175 7.19 -4.00 0.48
N ARG A 176 7.64 -4.02 -0.78
CA ARG A 176 9.06 -4.29 -1.10
C ARG A 176 10.00 -3.23 -0.56
N ARG A 177 9.59 -1.95 -0.55
CA ARG A 177 10.37 -0.86 0.03
C ARG A 177 10.44 -1.00 1.55
N ALA A 178 9.31 -1.21 2.22
CA ALA A 178 9.25 -1.41 3.66
C ALA A 178 10.17 -2.56 4.12
N ILE A 179 10.16 -3.72 3.45
CA ILE A 179 11.05 -4.85 3.78
C ILE A 179 12.53 -4.46 3.61
N ARG A 180 12.88 -3.64 2.61
CA ARG A 180 14.26 -3.19 2.41
C ARG A 180 14.68 -2.16 3.46
N ASP A 181 13.78 -1.25 3.81
CA ASP A 181 14.02 -0.24 4.83
C ASP A 181 14.14 -0.89 6.22
N GLU A 182 13.30 -1.89 6.53
CA GLU A 182 13.45 -2.75 7.72
C GLU A 182 14.76 -3.52 7.71
N LYS A 183 15.16 -4.15 6.60
CA LYS A 183 16.48 -4.78 6.48
C LYS A 183 17.63 -3.78 6.58
N THR A 184 17.41 -2.52 6.21
CA THR A 184 18.40 -1.46 6.36
C THR A 184 18.47 -0.99 7.82
N ILE A 185 17.36 -0.99 8.55
CA ILE A 185 17.32 -0.71 10.00
C ILE A 185 17.88 -1.89 10.81
N GLU A 186 17.53 -3.13 10.50
CA GLU A 186 18.15 -4.34 11.07
C GLU A 186 19.62 -4.43 10.69
N GLY A 187 19.99 -4.08 9.45
CA GLY A 187 21.38 -3.90 9.03
C GLY A 187 22.08 -2.79 9.81
N ALA A 188 21.42 -1.68 10.11
CA ALA A 188 21.94 -0.59 10.93
C ALA A 188 22.02 -0.98 12.43
N PHE A 189 21.15 -1.87 12.91
CA PHE A 189 21.22 -2.45 14.25
C PHE A 189 22.30 -3.55 14.35
N ILE A 190 22.55 -4.28 13.26
CA ILE A 190 23.69 -5.21 13.09
C ILE A 190 25.02 -4.45 12.88
N VAL A 191 24.97 -3.17 12.50
CA VAL A 191 26.14 -2.28 12.47
C VAL A 191 26.56 -1.77 13.85
N LYS A 192 25.83 -2.10 14.93
CA LYS A 192 26.35 -1.96 16.31
C LYS A 192 27.10 -3.18 16.86
N THR A 193 27.27 -4.25 16.07
CA THR A 193 28.20 -5.34 16.41
C THR A 193 29.10 -5.80 15.25
N SER A 194 29.04 -5.15 14.08
CA SER A 194 29.93 -5.45 12.96
C SER A 194 30.70 -4.20 12.56
N ASN A 195 31.80 -3.94 13.27
CA ASN A 195 32.81 -2.94 12.92
C ASN A 195 33.36 -3.19 11.50
N LYS A 196 32.70 -2.66 10.46
CA LYS A 196 33.41 -2.25 9.24
C LYS A 196 34.04 -0.89 9.52
N SER A 197 35.20 -0.96 10.15
CA SER A 197 36.10 0.17 10.31
C SER A 197 36.45 0.74 8.94
N PHE A 198 36.10 2.01 8.74
CA PHE A 198 36.87 2.93 7.92
C PHE A 198 38.37 2.66 8.14
N SER A 199 39.10 2.40 7.06
CA SER A 199 40.54 2.17 7.05
C SER A 199 41.31 3.41 7.52
N LYS A 200 41.34 3.67 8.83
CA LYS A 200 42.44 4.40 9.46
C LYS A 200 43.62 3.42 9.49
N ARG A 201 44.66 3.69 8.69
CA ARG A 201 45.95 2.99 8.82
C ARG A 201 46.49 3.29 10.23
N VAL A 202 46.25 2.38 11.17
CA VAL A 202 46.94 2.39 12.47
C VAL A 202 48.38 1.98 12.17
N ASN A 203 49.30 2.93 12.29
CA ASN A 203 50.72 2.70 12.03
C ASN A 203 51.31 2.05 13.29
N PHE A 204 51.42 0.72 13.31
CA PHE A 204 52.06 0.03 14.44
C PHE A 204 53.58 0.23 14.38
N PRO A 205 54.30 0.30 15.52
CA PRO A 205 55.76 0.23 15.50
C PRO A 205 56.23 -1.07 14.82
N PRO A 206 57.43 -1.11 14.20
CA PRO A 206 57.91 -2.30 13.52
C PRO A 206 57.96 -3.50 14.47
N CYS A 207 57.29 -4.59 14.11
CA CYS A 207 57.29 -5.81 14.90
C CYS A 207 58.71 -6.38 15.05
N GLY A 208 59.17 -6.67 16.28
CA GLY A 208 60.50 -7.23 16.53
C GLY A 208 60.74 -8.62 15.91
N VAL A 209 59.67 -9.37 15.62
CA VAL A 209 59.75 -10.71 15.01
C VAL A 209 59.80 -10.65 13.48
N CYS A 210 58.85 -9.97 12.82
CA CYS A 210 58.73 -10.00 11.35
C CYS A 210 59.02 -8.67 10.65
N LYS A 211 59.35 -7.62 11.42
CA LYS A 211 59.67 -6.26 10.97
C LYS A 211 58.56 -5.53 10.18
N LYS A 212 57.32 -6.05 10.21
CA LYS A 212 56.14 -5.40 9.61
C LYS A 212 55.43 -4.51 10.63
N ASN A 213 54.77 -3.47 10.14
CA ASN A 213 54.09 -2.43 10.92
C ASN A 213 52.55 -2.55 10.88
N ASN A 214 52.04 -3.76 10.63
CA ASN A 214 50.61 -4.01 10.37
C ASN A 214 49.90 -4.71 11.55
N HIS A 215 50.60 -4.99 12.65
CA HIS A 215 50.09 -5.67 13.84
C HIS A 215 50.97 -5.36 15.06
N ASP A 216 50.41 -5.56 16.25
CA ASP A 216 51.12 -5.51 17.53
C ASP A 216 51.99 -6.78 17.70
N GLU A 217 53.13 -6.69 18.37
CA GLU A 217 54.12 -7.78 18.46
C GLU A 217 53.57 -9.05 19.14
N LYS A 218 52.60 -8.88 20.04
CA LYS A 218 51.87 -9.98 20.67
C LYS A 218 51.07 -10.84 19.68
N ASP A 219 50.60 -10.25 18.58
CA ASP A 219 49.71 -10.86 17.59
C ASP A 219 50.46 -11.29 16.32
N CYS A 220 51.80 -11.35 16.37
CA CYS A 220 52.60 -11.71 15.21
C CYS A 220 52.40 -13.18 14.81
N TRP A 221 51.95 -13.41 13.58
CA TRP A 221 51.80 -14.74 12.99
C TRP A 221 53.09 -15.60 13.00
N HIS A 222 54.25 -14.93 13.08
CA HIS A 222 55.57 -15.55 13.08
C HIS A 222 56.15 -15.75 14.48
N LYS A 223 55.44 -15.32 15.55
CA LYS A 223 55.88 -15.47 16.94
C LYS A 223 56.07 -16.96 17.26
N GLY A 224 57.26 -17.31 17.74
CA GLY A 224 57.65 -18.69 18.07
C GLY A 224 58.03 -19.59 16.88
N LYS A 225 57.99 -19.09 15.63
CA LYS A 225 58.41 -19.85 14.45
C LYS A 225 59.89 -19.57 14.14
N PRO A 226 60.72 -20.59 13.86
CA PRO A 226 62.11 -20.36 13.48
C PRO A 226 62.18 -19.62 12.13
N GLN A 227 63.05 -18.62 12.04
CA GLN A 227 63.40 -17.96 10.78
C GLN A 227 64.60 -18.68 10.16
N CYS A 228 64.47 -19.10 8.91
CA CYS A 228 65.55 -19.75 8.19
C CYS A 228 66.66 -18.74 7.85
N PHE A 229 67.88 -18.95 8.34
CA PHE A 229 69.03 -18.10 8.02
C PHE A 229 69.46 -18.15 6.54
N GLY A 230 69.01 -19.18 5.79
CA GLY A 230 69.31 -19.31 4.36
C GLY A 230 68.40 -18.51 3.43
N CYS A 231 67.08 -18.50 3.68
CA CYS A 231 66.10 -17.83 2.80
C CYS A 231 65.30 -16.73 3.50
N GLN A 232 65.59 -16.46 4.77
CA GLN A 232 64.92 -15.47 5.64
C GLN A 232 63.41 -15.67 5.83
N ARG A 233 62.85 -16.82 5.40
CA ARG A 233 61.43 -17.17 5.59
C ARG A 233 61.22 -17.87 6.93
N PHE A 234 60.05 -17.63 7.52
CA PHE A 234 59.65 -18.26 8.78
C PHE A 234 59.02 -19.64 8.56
N GLY A 235 59.19 -20.54 9.53
CA GLY A 235 58.52 -21.85 9.56
C GLY A 235 59.43 -23.05 9.32
N HIS A 236 60.73 -22.85 9.08
CA HIS A 236 61.72 -23.93 8.98
C HIS A 236 63.11 -23.43 9.37
N ILE A 237 64.00 -24.34 9.79
CA ILE A 237 65.42 -24.03 10.05
C ILE A 237 66.26 -24.28 8.79
N GLN A 238 67.48 -23.74 8.76
CA GLN A 238 68.35 -23.78 7.58
C GLN A 238 68.65 -25.20 7.06
N LYS A 239 68.70 -26.20 7.94
CA LYS A 239 68.86 -27.62 7.58
C LYS A 239 67.74 -28.17 6.69
N TYR A 240 66.53 -27.61 6.77
CA TYR A 240 65.36 -28.05 6.01
C TYR A 240 64.92 -27.01 4.95
N CYS A 241 65.85 -26.13 4.56
CA CYS A 241 65.60 -25.09 3.57
C CYS A 241 65.67 -25.67 2.15
N LYS A 242 64.51 -25.83 1.49
CA LYS A 242 64.43 -26.30 0.10
C LYS A 242 65.22 -25.44 -0.89
N PHE A 243 65.37 -24.14 -0.61
CA PHE A 243 66.10 -23.18 -1.44
C PHE A 243 67.61 -23.47 -1.53
N LYS A 244 68.21 -24.16 -0.55
CA LYS A 244 69.63 -24.58 -0.60
C LYS A 244 69.85 -25.91 -1.33
N ASN A 245 68.83 -26.79 -1.33
CA ASN A 245 68.90 -28.05 -2.06
C ASN A 245 68.81 -27.83 -3.58
N GLU A 246 68.15 -26.77 -4.02
CA GLU A 246 68.07 -26.41 -5.45
C GLU A 246 69.41 -25.86 -5.97
N GLN A 247 70.16 -25.06 -5.18
CA GLN A 247 71.49 -24.56 -5.59
C GLN A 247 72.60 -25.62 -5.60
N SER A 248 72.46 -26.69 -4.80
CA SER A 248 73.44 -27.79 -4.77
C SER A 248 73.25 -28.76 -5.94
N ASN A 249 72.02 -28.96 -6.41
CA ASN A 249 71.72 -29.78 -7.58
C ASN A 249 72.16 -29.10 -8.89
N PHE A 250 72.09 -27.77 -8.99
CA PHE A 250 72.58 -27.04 -10.17
C PHE A 250 74.12 -27.05 -10.31
N ALA A 251 74.86 -27.17 -9.21
CA ALA A 251 76.33 -27.22 -9.26
C ALA A 251 76.88 -28.60 -9.66
N GLN A 252 76.09 -29.68 -9.54
CA GLN A 252 76.50 -31.03 -9.93
C GLN A 252 76.23 -31.33 -11.42
N GLU A 253 75.27 -30.64 -12.06
CA GLU A 253 74.98 -30.83 -13.49
C GLU A 253 75.98 -30.09 -14.42
N GLU A 254 76.72 -29.08 -13.93
CA GLU A 254 77.75 -28.38 -14.73
C GLU A 254 79.13 -29.08 -14.73
N GLU A 255 79.44 -29.99 -13.79
CA GLU A 255 80.71 -30.75 -13.78
C GLU A 255 80.66 -32.07 -14.59
N GLU A 256 79.48 -32.59 -14.93
CA GLU A 256 79.33 -33.82 -15.76
C GLU A 256 79.23 -33.55 -17.28
N THR A 257 79.37 -32.31 -17.74
CA THR A 257 79.37 -31.95 -19.18
C THR A 257 80.73 -31.53 -19.74
N LEU A 258 81.82 -31.74 -18.98
CA LEU A 258 83.20 -31.49 -19.42
C LEU A 258 84.12 -32.71 -19.18
N PHE A 259 83.78 -33.87 -19.74
CA PHE A 259 84.73 -34.90 -20.17
C PHE A 259 84.17 -35.73 -21.32
#